data_AF-A0A1Y1WH75-F1
#
_entry.id   AF-A0A1Y1WH75-F1
#
_cell.length_a   1.000
_cell.length_b   1.000
_cell.length_c   1.000
_cell.angle_alpha   90.00
_cell.angle_beta   90.00
_cell.angle_gamma   90.00
#
_symmetry.space_group_name_H-M   'P 1'
#
loop_
_entity.id
_entity.type
_entity.pdbx_description
1 polymer ?
#
loop_
_entity_poly.entity_id
_entity_poly.type
_entity_poly.pdbx_seq_one_letter_code
_entity_poly.pdbx_strand_id
1 'polypeptide(L)'
;MSGFTPEYIGQIIDMVRSDDVYISNYLAVCLNYKVVSTVSYLLGIGFYQADFGYGVSKFTTVHPEFNMRTFMIMPSPPPSTDILVNVCVSPSVMNTILKNKFWMNLAEVVY
;
A
#
# COMPACT_ATOMS: atom_id res chain seq x y z
N MET A 1 6.04 35.15 -13.45
CA MET A 1 6.23 33.72 -13.74
C MET A 1 7.44 33.26 -12.95
N SER A 2 7.24 32.57 -11.84
CA SER A 2 8.34 32.02 -11.03
C SER A 2 8.10 30.52 -10.91
N GLY A 3 8.90 29.74 -11.63
CA GLY A 3 8.90 28.29 -11.58
C GLY A 3 9.30 27.82 -10.20
N PHE A 4 8.37 27.13 -9.54
CA PHE A 4 8.68 26.26 -8.42
C PHE A 4 8.67 24.83 -8.94
N THR A 5 9.85 24.24 -9.08
CA THR A 5 9.99 22.79 -9.13
C THR A 5 9.61 22.27 -7.73
N PRO A 6 8.66 21.33 -7.58
CA PRO A 6 8.33 20.80 -6.26
C PRO A 6 9.52 20.08 -5.63
N GLU A 7 9.65 20.13 -4.30
CA GLU A 7 10.65 19.36 -3.55
C GLU A 7 10.55 17.88 -3.93
N TYR A 8 11.69 17.30 -4.31
CA TYR A 8 11.84 15.93 -4.80
C TYR A 8 11.15 14.91 -3.88
N ILE A 9 9.94 14.47 -4.25
CA ILE A 9 9.30 13.30 -3.66
C ILE A 9 10.00 12.07 -4.27
N GLY A 10 10.92 11.47 -3.52
CA GLY A 10 11.47 10.17 -3.87
C GLY A 10 10.37 9.12 -3.78
N GLN A 11 10.00 8.53 -4.91
CA GLN A 11 9.08 7.39 -4.97
C GLN A 11 9.92 6.14 -5.29
N ILE A 12 9.91 5.14 -4.41
CA ILE A 12 10.56 3.85 -4.65
C ILE A 12 9.48 2.77 -4.54
N ILE A 13 9.29 2.03 -5.63
CA ILE A 13 8.38 0.89 -5.71
C ILE A 13 9.24 -0.36 -5.49
N ASP A 14 9.04 -1.04 -4.37
CA ASP A 14 9.75 -2.29 -4.06
C ASP A 14 8.99 -3.47 -4.69
N MET A 15 9.70 -4.32 -5.42
CA MET A 15 9.14 -5.45 -6.17
C MET A 15 9.61 -6.74 -5.49
N VAL A 16 8.66 -7.56 -5.02
CA VAL A 16 8.87 -8.75 -4.17
C VAL A 16 9.59 -9.92 -4.90
N ARG A 17 10.22 -9.68 -6.05
CA ARG A 17 11.06 -10.64 -6.77
C ARG A 17 12.41 -10.01 -7.10
N SER A 18 13.25 -9.87 -6.09
CA SER A 18 14.65 -9.50 -6.24
C SER A 18 15.47 -10.33 -5.26
N ASP A 19 16.40 -11.13 -5.78
CA ASP A 19 17.37 -11.90 -4.97
C ASP A 19 18.47 -10.99 -4.36
N ASP A 20 18.42 -9.68 -4.61
CA ASP A 20 19.43 -8.72 -4.17
C ASP A 20 19.03 -7.93 -2.93
N VAL A 21 19.98 -7.82 -2.01
CA VAL A 21 19.90 -7.13 -0.72
C VAL A 21 19.59 -5.63 -0.89
N TYR A 22 18.56 -5.20 -0.17
CA TYR A 22 17.87 -3.89 -0.18
C TYR A 22 18.74 -2.64 0.07
N ILE A 23 19.53 -2.21 -0.91
CA ILE A 23 20.15 -0.86 -0.93
C ILE A 23 19.07 0.23 -0.83
N SER A 24 17.89 -0.02 -1.41
CA SER A 24 16.72 0.88 -1.37
C SER A 24 16.25 1.22 0.04
N ASN A 25 16.15 0.22 0.93
CA ASN A 25 15.74 0.41 2.32
C ASN A 25 16.76 1.24 3.11
N TYR A 26 18.06 1.00 2.87
CA TYR A 26 19.12 1.78 3.51
C TYR A 26 19.09 3.25 3.06
N LEU A 27 18.99 3.49 1.74
CA LEU A 27 18.88 4.84 1.18
C LEU A 27 17.63 5.58 1.66
N ALA A 28 16.50 4.89 1.78
CA ALA A 28 15.25 5.46 2.29
C ALA A 28 15.38 5.90 3.76
N VAL A 29 16.08 5.13 4.61
CA VAL A 29 16.38 5.52 6.00
C VAL A 29 17.33 6.73 6.06
N CYS A 30 18.26 6.85 5.11
CA CYS A 30 19.22 7.94 5.03
C CYS A 30 18.65 9.26 4.48
N LEU A 31 17.42 9.30 3.98
CA LEU A 31 16.81 10.55 3.49
C LEU A 31 16.52 11.51 4.65
N ASN A 32 17.10 12.72 4.58
CA ASN A 32 16.97 13.77 5.60
C ASN A 32 15.51 14.11 5.95
N TYR A 33 14.60 14.07 4.98
CA TYR A 33 13.20 14.42 5.18
C TYR A 33 12.31 13.23 5.56
N LYS A 34 12.84 11.99 5.54
CA LYS A 34 12.11 10.75 5.88
C LYS A 34 10.75 10.62 5.18
N VAL A 35 10.61 11.18 3.98
CA VAL A 35 9.40 11.08 3.15
C VAL A 35 9.50 9.77 2.37
N VAL A 36 9.19 8.68 3.06
CA VAL A 36 9.22 7.32 2.50
C VAL A 36 7.84 6.72 2.64
N SER A 37 7.38 6.04 1.60
CA SER A 37 6.27 5.09 1.67
C SER A 37 6.78 3.71 1.29
N THR A 38 6.19 2.68 1.90
CA THR A 38 6.43 1.29 1.55
C THR A 38 5.18 0.76 0.87
N VAL A 39 5.33 0.22 -0.34
CA VAL A 39 4.22 -0.39 -1.08
C VAL A 39 4.50 -1.88 -1.19
N SER A 40 3.60 -2.69 -0.64
CA SER A 40 3.67 -4.15 -0.75
C SER A 40 2.59 -4.63 -1.72
N TYR A 41 3.02 -5.27 -2.79
CA TYR A 41 2.13 -5.84 -3.81
C TYR A 41 1.88 -7.32 -3.54
N LEU A 42 0.68 -7.66 -3.08
CA LEU A 42 0.31 -9.00 -2.64
C LEU A 42 -0.69 -9.69 -3.57
N LEU A 43 -0.99 -9.14 -4.75
CA LEU A 43 -1.97 -9.70 -5.69
C LEU A 43 -1.60 -11.10 -6.20
N GLY A 44 -0.30 -11.44 -6.23
CA GLY A 44 0.18 -12.76 -6.63
C GLY A 44 0.08 -13.82 -5.53
N ILE A 45 -0.32 -13.45 -4.32
CA ILE A 45 -0.43 -14.38 -3.19
C ILE A 45 -1.80 -15.07 -3.28
N GLY A 46 -1.81 -16.40 -3.21
CA GLY A 46 -3.02 -17.23 -3.27
C GLY A 46 -3.90 -17.19 -2.02
N PHE A 47 -4.23 -16.00 -1.50
CA PHE A 47 -5.00 -15.83 -0.25
C PHE A 47 -6.34 -16.57 -0.24
N TYR A 48 -6.99 -16.68 -1.39
CA TYR A 48 -8.29 -17.34 -1.55
C TYR A 48 -8.17 -18.74 -2.16
N GLN A 49 -6.96 -19.29 -2.23
CA GLN A 49 -6.70 -20.66 -2.73
C GLN A 49 -6.47 -21.66 -1.60
N ALA A 50 -6.22 -21.17 -0.38
CA ALA A 50 -6.04 -22.02 0.79
C ALA A 50 -7.40 -22.57 1.26
N ASP A 51 -7.57 -23.89 1.16
CA ASP A 51 -8.69 -24.65 1.73
C ASP A 51 -8.15 -25.69 2.70
N PHE A 52 -8.59 -25.62 3.95
CA PHE A 52 -8.19 -26.53 5.03
C PHE A 52 -9.24 -27.61 5.33
N GLY A 53 -10.17 -27.87 4.41
CA GLY A 53 -11.24 -28.87 4.53
C GLY A 53 -12.62 -28.29 4.84
N TYR A 54 -12.76 -26.96 4.87
CA TYR A 54 -14.01 -26.25 5.16
C TYR A 54 -14.34 -25.16 4.13
N GLY A 55 -13.66 -25.18 2.98
CA GLY A 55 -13.75 -24.16 1.95
C GLY A 55 -12.71 -23.05 2.11
N VAL A 56 -12.69 -22.15 1.14
CA VAL A 56 -11.76 -21.02 1.08
C VAL A 56 -12.22 -19.87 1.97
N SER A 57 -11.27 -19.01 2.37
CA SER A 57 -11.58 -17.80 3.12
C SER A 57 -12.56 -16.90 2.36
N LYS A 58 -13.58 -16.38 3.05
CA LYS A 58 -14.52 -15.39 2.48
C LYS A 58 -13.92 -13.99 2.40
N PHE A 59 -12.98 -13.69 3.29
CA PHE A 59 -12.32 -12.39 3.37
C PHE A 59 -10.97 -12.56 4.05
N THR A 60 -9.97 -11.90 3.50
CA THR A 60 -8.61 -11.95 4.03
C THR A 60 -8.09 -10.52 4.06
N THR A 61 -7.50 -10.14 5.17
CA THR A 61 -6.84 -8.85 5.35
C THR A 61 -5.61 -9.06 6.23
N VAL A 62 -4.80 -8.01 6.35
CA VAL A 62 -3.65 -7.99 7.25
C VAL A 62 -4.06 -7.52 8.64
N HIS A 63 -3.23 -7.85 9.63
CA HIS A 63 -3.41 -7.35 10.99
C HIS A 63 -3.44 -5.81 10.99
N PRO A 64 -4.37 -5.15 11.71
CA PRO A 64 -4.56 -3.71 11.66
C PRO A 64 -3.35 -2.92 12.17
N GLU A 65 -2.51 -3.53 13.00
CA GLU A 65 -1.24 -2.95 13.43
C GLU A 65 -0.13 -3.31 12.44
N PHE A 66 0.10 -2.42 11.48
CA PHE A 66 1.22 -2.50 10.56
C PHE A 66 1.93 -1.15 10.45
N ASN A 67 3.20 -1.16 10.03
CA ASN A 67 4.07 0.01 10.11
C ASN A 67 3.48 1.23 9.40
N MET A 68 3.57 2.40 10.05
CA MET A 68 3.13 3.67 9.47
C MET A 68 3.85 3.92 8.13
N ARG A 69 3.13 4.51 7.17
CA ARG A 69 3.54 4.77 5.77
C ARG A 69 3.54 3.54 4.86
N THR A 70 2.88 2.47 5.27
CA THR A 70 2.76 1.25 4.47
C THR A 70 1.43 1.25 3.72
N PHE A 71 1.49 0.83 2.46
CA PHE A 71 0.38 0.59 1.56
C PHE A 71 0.44 -0.87 1.13
N MET A 72 -0.61 -1.65 1.38
CA MET A 72 -0.68 -3.05 0.95
C MET A 72 -1.78 -3.22 -0.08
N ILE A 73 -1.39 -3.67 -1.27
CA ILE A 73 -2.31 -3.96 -2.37
C ILE A 73 -2.63 -5.45 -2.34
N MET A 74 -3.88 -5.79 -2.08
CA MET A 74 -4.37 -7.14 -1.87
C MET A 74 -5.51 -7.47 -2.85
N PRO A 75 -5.69 -8.75 -3.22
CA PRO A 75 -6.81 -9.14 -4.05
C PRO A 75 -8.12 -9.03 -3.25
N SER A 76 -9.22 -8.67 -3.92
CA SER A 76 -10.56 -8.85 -3.36
C SER A 76 -10.97 -10.33 -3.36
N PRO A 77 -11.93 -10.73 -2.50
CA PRO A 77 -12.49 -12.07 -2.54
C PRO A 77 -13.14 -12.39 -3.91
N PRO A 78 -12.93 -13.60 -4.47
CA PRO A 78 -13.61 -14.02 -5.67
C PRO A 78 -15.14 -13.95 -5.53
N PRO A 79 -15.89 -13.62 -6.60
CA PRO A 79 -15.43 -13.47 -7.98
C PRO A 79 -14.98 -12.04 -8.36
N SER A 80 -14.86 -11.12 -7.41
CA SER A 80 -14.50 -9.73 -7.71
C SER A 80 -13.10 -9.64 -8.31
N THR A 81 -12.94 -8.71 -9.27
CA THR A 81 -11.64 -8.32 -9.84
C THR A 81 -11.09 -7.03 -9.22
N ASP A 82 -11.77 -6.51 -8.20
CA ASP A 82 -11.35 -5.30 -7.49
C ASP A 82 -10.09 -5.57 -6.67
N ILE A 83 -9.45 -4.48 -6.24
CA ILE A 83 -8.29 -4.53 -5.35
C ILE A 83 -8.62 -3.87 -4.03
N LEU A 84 -8.12 -4.44 -2.95
CA LEU A 84 -8.17 -3.85 -1.63
C LEU A 84 -6.83 -3.18 -1.34
N VAL A 85 -6.87 -1.94 -0.87
CA VAL A 85 -5.67 -1.19 -0.50
C VAL A 85 -5.73 -0.83 0.98
N ASN A 86 -4.91 -1.49 1.79
CA ASN A 86 -4.75 -1.13 3.19
C ASN A 86 -3.74 0.03 3.30
N VAL A 87 -4.17 1.13 3.92
CA VAL A 87 -3.38 2.36 4.04
C VAL A 87 -3.16 2.67 5.52
N CYS A 88 -1.92 2.56 6.00
CA CYS A 88 -1.55 3.00 7.35
C CYS A 88 -0.73 4.29 7.26
N VAL A 89 -1.35 5.40 7.65
CA VAL A 89 -0.73 6.72 7.71
C VAL A 89 -1.21 7.46 8.96
N SER A 90 -0.61 8.60 9.28
CA SER A 90 -1.09 9.41 10.39
C SER A 90 -2.56 9.86 10.16
N PRO A 91 -3.35 10.08 11.23
CA PRO A 91 -4.73 10.54 11.09
C PRO A 91 -4.87 11.85 10.28
N SER A 92 -3.90 12.76 10.40
CA SER A 92 -3.87 14.02 9.64
C SER A 92 -3.71 13.80 8.13
N VAL A 93 -2.88 12.83 7.73
CA VAL A 93 -2.69 12.47 6.32
C VAL A 93 -3.91 11.71 5.80
N MET A 94 -4.44 10.77 6.58
CA MET A 94 -5.67 10.04 6.20
C MET A 94 -6.83 11.01 5.95
N ASN A 95 -7.02 12.00 6.82
CA ASN A 95 -8.04 13.04 6.63
C ASN A 95 -7.85 13.84 5.33
N THR A 96 -6.61 14.01 4.87
CA THR A 96 -6.33 14.66 3.58
C THR A 96 -6.66 13.74 2.41
N ILE A 97 -6.31 12.46 2.51
CA ILE A 97 -6.64 11.43 1.50
C ILE A 97 -8.16 11.34 1.32
N LEU A 98 -8.91 11.22 2.41
CA LEU A 98 -10.38 11.09 2.40
C LEU A 98 -11.10 12.31 1.83
N LYS A 99 -10.45 13.48 1.77
CA LYS A 99 -11.00 14.71 1.18
C LYS A 99 -10.54 14.94 -0.26
N ASN A 100 -9.61 14.13 -0.76
CA ASN A 100 -9.07 14.29 -2.10
C ASN A 100 -10.07 13.78 -3.14
N LYS A 101 -10.65 14.70 -3.92
CA LYS A 101 -11.68 14.37 -4.93
C LYS A 101 -11.18 13.41 -6.01
N PHE A 102 -9.91 13.51 -6.40
CA PHE A 102 -9.35 12.59 -7.40
C PHE A 102 -9.34 11.16 -6.85
N TRP A 103 -8.85 10.97 -5.62
CA TRP A 103 -8.83 9.65 -4.98
C TRP A 103 -10.21 9.09 -4.71
N MET A 104 -11.10 9.92 -4.17
CA MET A 104 -12.46 9.47 -3.81
C MET A 104 -13.35 9.20 -5.03
N ASN A 105 -12.95 9.63 -6.23
CA ASN A 105 -13.62 9.24 -7.47
C ASN A 105 -13.16 7.85 -7.97
N LEU A 106 -12.02 7.34 -7.49
CA LEU A 106 -11.42 6.08 -7.92
C LEU A 106 -11.58 4.96 -6.89
N ALA A 107 -11.81 5.31 -5.62
CA ALA A 107 -11.80 4.38 -4.51
C ALA A 107 -13.00 4.58 -3.59
N GLU A 108 -13.46 3.45 -3.02
CA GLU A 108 -14.43 3.42 -1.94
C GLU A 108 -13.72 3.10 -0.62
N VAL A 109 -14.16 3.73 0.47
CA VAL A 109 -13.62 3.49 1.80
C VAL A 109 -14.37 2.34 2.45
N VAL A 110 -13.63 1.31 2.87
CA VAL A 110 -14.15 0.12 3.55
C VAL A 110 -13.66 0.12 5.00
N TYR A 111 -14.56 -0.16 5.95
CA TYR A 111 -14.29 -0.20 7.39
C TYR A 111 -14.22 -1.63 7.92
#